data_AF-A0A9P9TM23-F1
#
_entry.id   AF-A0A9P9TM23-F1
#
_cell.length_a   1.000
_cell.length_b   1.000
_cell.length_c   1.000
_cell.angle_alpha   90.00
_cell.angle_beta   90.00
_cell.angle_gamma   90.00
#
_symmetry.space_group_name_H-M   'P 1'
#
loop_
_entity.id
_entity.type
_entity.pdbx_description
1 polymer ?
#
loop_
_entity_poly.entity_id
_entity_poly.type
_entity_poly.pdbx_seq_one_letter_code
_entity_poly.pdbx_strand_id
1 'polypeptide(L)'
;MITLKDEEIWSSYKLLPKKELDAGSENTEDPNLVRILVAAEAVLRDAYRLYSDTSLDRKMTQQRANILNEFYAGASGKADGFRYFKNASILVTYFTTMKQLLVYYYRVVYCESGHFTRIQAMDEIIDVLALEDEEDAKLALKHAIQRLYLALICYTVGSVLFKSPVLSFCAMLSRKVRGKGRGLWEEPGNFNSHLSALTWTAQLVLFDYACFQEQDDEDQIPVFLAKICKKFFQ
;
A
#
# COMPACT_ATOMS: atom_id res chain seq x y z
N MET A 1 0.25 -32.76 -2.50
CA MET A 1 0.57 -31.34 -2.28
C MET A 1 0.82 -30.71 -3.63
N ILE A 2 -0.02 -29.76 -4.06
CA ILE A 2 0.27 -28.95 -5.24
C ILE A 2 1.33 -27.94 -4.80
N THR A 3 2.52 -28.01 -5.38
CA THR A 3 3.59 -27.06 -5.11
C THR A 3 3.39 -25.85 -6.02
N LEU A 4 3.23 -24.65 -5.46
CA LEU A 4 3.18 -23.41 -6.26
C LEU A 4 4.48 -23.28 -7.06
N LYS A 5 4.36 -22.97 -8.36
CA LYS A 5 5.52 -22.73 -9.22
C LYS A 5 6.09 -21.33 -8.96
N ASP A 6 7.39 -21.17 -9.17
CA ASP A 6 8.04 -19.87 -8.95
C ASP A 6 7.50 -18.81 -9.92
N GLU A 7 7.08 -19.22 -11.13
CA GLU A 7 6.43 -18.35 -12.12
C GLU A 7 5.07 -17.85 -11.63
N GLU A 8 4.27 -18.73 -11.00
CA GLU A 8 2.96 -18.38 -10.42
C GLU A 8 3.14 -17.38 -9.28
N ILE A 9 4.08 -17.64 -8.37
CA ILE A 9 4.43 -16.73 -7.26
C ILE A 9 4.81 -15.36 -7.81
N TRP A 10 5.74 -15.31 -8.77
CA TRP A 10 6.22 -14.03 -9.31
C TRP A 10 5.12 -13.29 -10.07
N SER A 11 4.32 -14.00 -10.89
CA SER A 11 3.21 -13.41 -11.65
C SER A 11 2.15 -12.78 -10.74
N SER A 12 1.97 -13.30 -9.53
CA SER A 12 0.93 -12.81 -8.60
C SER A 12 1.11 -11.34 -8.21
N TYR A 13 2.35 -10.84 -8.12
CA TYR A 13 2.63 -9.45 -7.71
C TYR A 13 3.45 -8.66 -8.72
N LYS A 14 3.79 -9.23 -9.88
CA LYS A 14 4.57 -8.55 -10.91
C LYS A 14 3.83 -7.32 -11.45
N LEU A 15 4.47 -6.15 -11.34
CA LEU A 15 3.98 -4.92 -11.96
C LEU A 15 3.97 -5.01 -13.50
N LEU A 16 3.01 -4.32 -14.10
CA LEU A 16 2.98 -4.13 -15.55
C LEU A 16 4.22 -3.35 -16.02
N PRO A 17 4.74 -3.65 -17.23
CA PRO A 17 5.82 -2.87 -17.84
C PRO A 17 5.51 -1.38 -17.89
N LYS A 18 6.52 -0.53 -17.65
CA LYS A 18 6.34 0.93 -17.67
C LYS A 18 5.71 1.44 -18.97
N LYS A 19 6.05 0.84 -20.11
CA LYS A 19 5.49 1.21 -21.41
C LYS A 19 3.97 1.05 -21.47
N GLU A 20 3.42 0.02 -20.82
CA GLU A 20 1.97 -0.20 -20.74
C GLU A 20 1.30 0.79 -19.79
N LEU A 21 1.98 1.18 -18.71
CA LEU A 21 1.49 2.22 -17.80
C LEU A 21 1.50 3.60 -18.46
N ASP A 22 2.51 3.90 -19.29
CA ASP A 22 2.69 5.18 -19.97
C ASP A 22 1.78 5.30 -21.22
N ALA A 23 1.51 4.19 -21.93
CA ALA A 23 0.68 4.16 -23.14
C ALA A 23 -0.83 4.16 -22.86
N GLY A 24 -1.25 4.10 -21.60
CA GLY A 24 -2.65 4.06 -21.20
C GLY A 24 -3.29 2.67 -21.40
N SER A 25 -4.58 2.58 -21.07
CA SER A 25 -5.32 1.32 -20.98
C SER A 25 -5.72 0.69 -22.33
N GLU A 26 -5.46 1.35 -23.46
CA GLU A 26 -6.02 0.96 -24.77
C GLU A 26 -5.38 -0.31 -25.38
N ASN A 27 -4.17 -0.70 -24.96
CA ASN A 27 -3.43 -1.83 -25.54
C ASN A 27 -2.99 -2.88 -24.51
N THR A 28 -3.62 -2.92 -23.33
CA THR A 28 -3.20 -3.83 -22.25
C THR A 28 -4.21 -4.97 -22.05
N GLU A 29 -3.73 -6.14 -21.65
CA GLU A 29 -4.60 -7.29 -21.33
C GLU A 29 -5.52 -7.01 -20.14
N ASP A 30 -5.16 -6.03 -19.29
CA ASP A 30 -5.92 -5.63 -18.12
C ASP A 30 -5.95 -4.09 -17.97
N PRO A 31 -6.91 -3.42 -18.64
CA PRO A 31 -7.04 -1.96 -18.61
C PRO A 31 -7.38 -1.42 -17.21
N ASN A 32 -8.11 -2.19 -16.41
CA ASN A 32 -8.49 -1.81 -15.06
C ASN A 32 -7.26 -1.76 -14.15
N LEU A 33 -6.41 -2.79 -14.20
CA LEU A 33 -5.18 -2.81 -13.41
C LEU A 33 -4.24 -1.66 -13.77
N VAL A 34 -4.15 -1.26 -15.04
CA VAL A 34 -3.39 -0.08 -15.46
C VAL A 34 -3.92 1.18 -14.79
N ARG A 35 -5.22 1.45 -14.89
CA ARG A 35 -5.87 2.64 -14.30
C ARG A 35 -5.69 2.68 -12.80
N ILE A 36 -5.84 1.53 -12.12
CA ILE A 36 -5.60 1.38 -10.69
C ILE A 36 -4.16 1.72 -10.34
N LEU A 37 -3.17 1.17 -11.05
CA LEU A 37 -1.75 1.40 -10.74
C LEU A 37 -1.30 2.84 -11.00
N VAL A 38 -1.83 3.49 -12.05
CA VAL A 38 -1.58 4.90 -12.34
C VAL A 38 -2.17 5.79 -11.25
N ALA A 39 -3.42 5.56 -10.87
CA ALA A 39 -4.06 6.33 -9.80
C ALA A 39 -3.39 6.08 -8.43
N ALA A 40 -2.97 4.85 -8.15
CA ALA A 40 -2.23 4.50 -6.96
C ALA A 40 -0.86 5.20 -6.87
N GLU A 41 -0.13 5.28 -7.97
CA GLU A 41 1.12 6.05 -8.04
C GLU A 41 0.85 7.54 -7.75
N ALA A 42 -0.22 8.10 -8.31
CA ALA A 42 -0.62 9.48 -8.06
C ALA A 42 -0.94 9.72 -6.57
N VAL A 43 -1.75 8.85 -5.95
CA VAL A 43 -2.06 8.91 -4.50
C VAL A 43 -0.79 8.91 -3.66
N LEU A 44 0.14 7.99 -3.92
CA LEU A 44 1.39 7.89 -3.14
C LEU A 44 2.28 9.13 -3.30
N ARG A 45 2.32 9.72 -4.50
CA ARG A 45 3.08 10.94 -4.77
C ARG A 45 2.43 12.17 -4.13
N ASP A 46 1.11 12.29 -4.21
CA ASP A 46 0.35 13.38 -3.60
C ASP A 46 0.52 13.34 -2.07
N ALA A 47 0.36 12.16 -1.46
CA ALA A 47 0.63 11.95 -0.04
C ALA A 47 2.06 12.33 0.36
N TYR A 48 3.05 12.00 -0.49
CA TYR A 48 4.45 12.36 -0.22
C TYR A 48 4.73 13.85 -0.30
N ARG A 49 3.97 14.62 -1.09
CA ARG A 49 4.10 16.09 -1.09
C ARG A 49 3.78 16.69 0.26
N LEU A 50 2.86 16.11 1.02
CA LEU A 50 2.54 16.54 2.39
C LEU A 50 3.68 16.22 3.38
N TYR A 51 4.49 15.21 3.09
CA TYR A 51 5.66 14.80 3.88
C TYR A 51 6.94 15.57 3.58
N SER A 52 7.21 15.84 2.30
CA SER A 52 8.52 16.29 1.83
C SER A 52 8.88 17.67 2.38
N ASP A 53 10.10 17.81 2.88
CA ASP A 53 10.64 19.07 3.40
C ASP A 53 10.83 20.13 2.31
N THR A 54 11.03 19.69 1.07
CA THR A 54 11.16 20.51 -0.12
C THR A 54 9.82 20.90 -0.77
N SER A 55 8.69 20.41 -0.25
CA SER A 55 7.36 20.70 -0.81
C SER A 55 6.78 21.98 -0.22
N LEU A 56 6.10 22.77 -1.06
CA LEU A 56 5.33 23.94 -0.59
C LEU A 56 4.08 23.52 0.19
N ASP A 57 3.53 22.33 -0.11
CA ASP A 57 2.33 21.77 0.54
C ASP A 57 2.68 20.98 1.81
N ARG A 58 3.89 21.16 2.35
CA ARG A 58 4.37 20.37 3.48
C ARG A 58 3.48 20.60 4.71
N LYS A 59 2.90 19.52 5.21
CA LYS A 59 2.17 19.47 6.47
C LYS A 59 2.91 18.68 7.57
N MET A 60 4.00 17.99 7.23
CA MET A 60 4.75 17.19 8.22
C MET A 60 5.55 18.05 9.21
N THR A 61 5.20 17.95 10.50
CA THR A 61 5.91 18.57 11.62
C THR A 61 6.58 17.50 12.49
N GLN A 62 7.53 17.89 13.36
CA GLN A 62 8.18 16.94 14.27
C GLN A 62 7.17 16.30 15.25
N GLN A 63 6.16 17.06 15.70
CA GLN A 63 5.11 16.53 16.56
C GLN A 63 4.28 15.45 15.84
N ARG A 64 3.82 15.74 14.61
CA ARG A 64 3.06 14.80 13.78
C ARG A 64 3.89 13.53 13.48
N ALA A 65 5.18 13.70 13.18
CA ALA A 65 6.12 12.59 13.00
C ALA A 65 6.24 11.72 14.27
N ASN A 66 6.41 12.34 15.45
CA ASN A 66 6.51 11.59 16.70
C ASN A 66 5.25 10.75 17.00
N ILE A 67 4.06 11.27 16.71
CA ILE A 67 2.79 10.53 16.87
C ILE A 67 2.74 9.34 15.90
N LEU A 68 3.21 9.51 14.67
CA LEU A 68 3.33 8.40 13.71
C LEU A 68 4.40 7.38 14.13
N ASN A 69 5.35 7.73 15.00
CA ASN A 69 6.31 6.76 15.53
C ASN A 69 5.66 5.82 16.53
N GLU A 70 4.61 6.25 17.23
CA GLU A 70 3.82 5.35 18.08
C GLU A 70 3.23 4.21 17.25
N PHE A 71 2.77 4.51 16.02
CA PHE A 71 2.34 3.48 15.05
C PHE A 71 3.48 2.50 14.72
N TYR A 72 4.68 3.02 14.42
CA TYR A 72 5.83 2.17 14.12
C TYR A 72 6.28 1.34 15.32
N ALA A 73 6.31 1.91 16.53
CA ALA A 73 6.71 1.24 17.75
C ALA A 73 5.72 0.12 18.11
N GLY A 74 4.42 0.38 17.98
CA GLY A 74 3.38 -0.64 18.16
C GLY A 74 3.51 -1.78 17.14
N ALA A 75 3.72 -1.46 15.87
CA ALA A 75 3.82 -2.47 14.80
C ALA A 75 5.16 -3.25 14.80
N SER A 76 6.28 -2.62 15.19
CA SER A 76 7.63 -3.20 15.07
C SER A 76 8.23 -3.69 16.38
N GLY A 77 7.66 -3.30 17.53
CA GLY A 77 8.25 -3.53 18.85
C GLY A 77 9.55 -2.75 19.09
N LYS A 78 9.96 -1.86 18.16
CA LYS A 78 11.18 -1.05 18.24
C LYS A 78 10.84 0.42 18.33
N ALA A 79 11.43 1.10 19.31
CA ALA A 79 11.26 2.54 19.53
C ALA A 79 12.23 3.40 18.68
N ASP A 80 12.75 2.89 17.57
CA ASP A 80 13.70 3.65 16.77
C ASP A 80 13.00 4.86 16.12
N GLY A 81 13.73 5.97 16.05
CA GLY A 81 13.22 7.24 15.54
C GLY A 81 12.92 7.11 14.05
N PHE A 82 11.67 7.33 13.67
CA PHE A 82 11.26 7.35 12.27
C PHE A 82 12.04 8.40 11.48
N ARG A 83 12.67 7.94 10.40
CA ARG A 83 13.17 8.82 9.35
C ARG A 83 12.02 9.15 8.42
N TYR A 84 11.36 10.28 8.69
CA TYR A 84 10.28 10.82 7.86
C TYR A 84 10.76 11.15 6.44
N PHE A 85 12.04 11.46 6.28
CA PHE A 85 12.64 11.65 4.97
C PHE A 85 13.23 10.35 4.42
N LYS A 86 12.91 10.07 3.16
CA LYS A 86 13.51 9.00 2.37
C LYS A 86 14.09 9.61 1.11
N ASN A 87 15.29 9.16 0.74
CA ASN A 87 15.86 9.57 -0.54
C ASN A 87 15.02 8.99 -1.71
N ALA A 88 15.19 9.57 -2.90
CA ALA A 88 14.38 9.22 -4.07
C ALA A 88 14.46 7.73 -4.44
N SER A 89 15.62 7.09 -4.32
CA SER A 89 15.79 5.67 -4.66
C SER A 89 15.03 4.74 -3.69
N ILE A 90 14.98 5.09 -2.40
CA ILE A 90 14.20 4.34 -1.41
C ILE A 90 12.70 4.55 -1.66
N LEU A 91 12.26 5.77 -1.99
CA LEU A 91 10.85 6.04 -2.31
C LEU A 91 10.35 5.20 -3.48
N VAL A 92 11.15 5.12 -4.56
CA VAL A 92 10.83 4.26 -5.71
C VAL A 92 10.65 2.81 -5.25
N THR A 93 11.54 2.31 -4.40
CA THR A 93 11.46 0.93 -3.86
C THR A 93 10.20 0.72 -3.02
N TYR A 94 9.86 1.69 -2.16
CA TYR A 94 8.72 1.58 -1.25
C TYR A 94 7.40 1.65 -2.01
N PHE A 95 7.25 2.61 -2.93
CA PHE A 95 6.06 2.73 -3.78
C PHE A 95 5.91 1.52 -4.70
N THR A 96 7.02 0.97 -5.21
CA THR A 96 7.01 -0.29 -5.95
C THR A 96 6.45 -1.42 -5.10
N THR A 97 6.94 -1.58 -3.87
CA THR A 97 6.49 -2.64 -2.96
C THR A 97 5.00 -2.49 -2.63
N MET A 98 4.51 -1.27 -2.39
CA MET A 98 3.09 -1.02 -2.13
C MET A 98 2.21 -1.32 -3.35
N LYS A 99 2.63 -0.93 -4.56
CA LYS A 99 1.91 -1.27 -5.79
C LYS A 99 1.93 -2.77 -6.08
N GLN A 100 3.01 -3.47 -5.73
CA GLN A 100 3.05 -4.93 -5.84
C GLN A 100 2.02 -5.60 -4.91
N LEU A 101 1.82 -5.07 -3.71
CA LEU A 101 0.73 -5.52 -2.82
C LEU A 101 -0.63 -5.28 -3.46
N LEU A 102 -0.83 -4.14 -4.13
CA LEU A 102 -2.09 -3.84 -4.83
C LEU A 102 -2.35 -4.79 -6.01
N VAL A 103 -1.33 -5.09 -6.81
CA VAL A 103 -1.41 -6.09 -7.89
C VAL A 103 -1.75 -7.47 -7.32
N TYR A 104 -1.05 -7.87 -6.25
CA TYR A 104 -1.31 -9.14 -5.57
C TYR A 104 -2.75 -9.23 -5.08
N TYR A 105 -3.23 -8.18 -4.43
CA TYR A 105 -4.61 -8.11 -3.96
C TYR A 105 -5.60 -8.27 -5.12
N TYR A 106 -5.43 -7.48 -6.18
CA TYR A 106 -6.28 -7.54 -7.35
C TYR A 106 -6.31 -8.94 -7.98
N ARG A 107 -5.15 -9.55 -8.22
CA ARG A 107 -5.06 -10.85 -8.90
C ARG A 107 -5.52 -12.01 -8.02
N VAL A 108 -5.03 -12.07 -6.79
CA VAL A 108 -5.15 -13.28 -5.94
C VAL A 108 -6.32 -13.20 -4.94
N VAL A 109 -6.72 -12.00 -4.52
CA VAL A 109 -7.78 -11.83 -3.52
C VAL A 109 -9.11 -11.47 -4.18
N TYR A 110 -9.05 -10.57 -5.15
CA TYR A 110 -10.24 -10.07 -5.84
C TYR A 110 -10.64 -10.97 -7.01
N CYS A 111 -9.76 -11.19 -8.00
CA CYS A 111 -10.09 -11.98 -9.20
C CYS A 111 -10.22 -13.47 -8.91
N GLU A 112 -9.31 -14.05 -8.13
CA GLU A 112 -9.42 -15.44 -7.70
C GLU A 112 -10.43 -15.56 -6.55
N SER A 113 -11.54 -16.29 -6.78
CA SER A 113 -12.48 -16.63 -5.71
C SER A 113 -11.79 -17.57 -4.73
N GLY A 114 -11.66 -17.20 -3.45
CA GLY A 114 -10.82 -17.98 -2.54
C GLY A 114 -10.92 -17.64 -1.05
N HIS A 115 -9.82 -17.93 -0.36
CA HIS A 115 -9.71 -18.05 1.10
C HIS A 115 -9.56 -16.71 1.86
N PHE A 116 -9.40 -15.60 1.16
CA PHE A 116 -9.13 -14.28 1.74
C PHE A 116 -10.41 -13.49 1.99
N THR A 117 -10.38 -12.64 3.01
CA THR A 117 -11.46 -11.67 3.23
C THR A 117 -11.37 -10.57 2.17
N ARG A 118 -12.41 -10.43 1.34
CA ARG A 118 -12.51 -9.32 0.39
C ARG A 118 -12.83 -8.03 1.12
N ILE A 119 -12.19 -6.96 0.68
CA ILE A 119 -12.33 -5.61 1.19
C ILE A 119 -13.27 -4.91 0.21
N GLN A 120 -14.40 -4.43 0.73
CA GLN A 120 -15.43 -3.74 -0.06
C GLN A 120 -14.89 -2.55 -0.86
N ALA A 121 -13.84 -1.88 -0.38
CA ALA A 121 -13.19 -0.79 -1.09
C ALA A 121 -12.64 -1.20 -2.48
N MET A 122 -12.38 -2.49 -2.73
CA MET A 122 -12.01 -2.95 -4.06
C MET A 122 -13.21 -2.95 -5.02
N ASP A 123 -14.40 -3.32 -4.53
CA ASP A 123 -15.63 -3.24 -5.33
C ASP A 123 -15.94 -1.76 -5.66
N GLU A 124 -15.78 -0.86 -4.68
CA GLU A 124 -15.90 0.60 -4.89
C GLU A 124 -14.96 1.11 -6.01
N ILE A 125 -13.72 0.62 -6.07
CA ILE A 125 -12.77 0.97 -7.14
C ILE A 125 -13.30 0.51 -8.50
N ILE A 126 -13.81 -0.72 -8.61
CA ILE A 126 -14.32 -1.25 -9.88
C ILE A 126 -15.54 -0.48 -10.35
N ASP A 127 -16.45 -0.13 -9.43
CA ASP A 127 -17.62 0.69 -9.74
C ASP A 127 -17.22 2.08 -10.24
N VAL A 128 -16.23 2.72 -9.60
CA VAL A 128 -15.72 4.03 -10.04
C VAL A 128 -15.03 3.94 -11.41
N LEU A 129 -14.33 2.85 -11.70
CA LEU A 129 -13.71 2.65 -13.02
C LEU A 129 -14.75 2.55 -14.15
N ALA A 130 -16.00 2.16 -13.84
CA ALA A 130 -17.09 2.08 -14.82
C ALA A 130 -17.75 3.44 -15.11
N LEU A 131 -17.42 4.50 -14.37
CA LEU A 131 -17.94 5.85 -14.60
C LEU A 131 -17.30 6.51 -15.83
N GLU A 132 -18.12 7.27 -16.57
CA GLU A 132 -17.71 7.96 -17.81
C GLU A 132 -17.18 9.39 -17.59
N ASP A 133 -17.51 10.04 -16.47
CA ASP A 133 -17.03 11.39 -16.15
C ASP A 133 -15.57 11.37 -15.71
N GLU A 134 -14.68 11.98 -16.51
CA GLU A 134 -13.24 11.78 -16.37
C GLU A 134 -12.63 12.44 -15.12
N GLU A 135 -13.07 13.63 -14.72
CA GLU A 135 -12.45 14.35 -13.59
C GLU A 135 -13.04 13.92 -12.24
N ASP A 136 -14.36 13.81 -12.14
CA ASP A 136 -15.00 13.35 -10.91
C ASP A 136 -14.65 11.87 -10.64
N ALA A 137 -14.60 11.02 -11.68
CA ALA A 137 -14.19 9.63 -11.49
C ALA A 137 -12.71 9.52 -11.10
N LYS A 138 -11.84 10.40 -11.57
CA LYS A 138 -10.41 10.38 -11.20
C LYS A 138 -10.21 10.75 -9.73
N LEU A 139 -10.93 11.74 -9.23
CA LEU A 139 -10.90 12.08 -7.80
C LEU A 139 -11.49 10.95 -6.95
N ALA A 140 -12.65 10.43 -7.34
CA ALA A 140 -13.29 9.30 -6.67
C ALA A 140 -12.38 8.06 -6.65
N LEU A 141 -11.65 7.79 -7.73
CA LEU A 141 -10.73 6.66 -7.84
C LEU A 141 -9.55 6.81 -6.87
N LYS A 142 -8.99 8.02 -6.76
CA LYS A 142 -7.95 8.30 -5.76
C LYS A 142 -8.45 8.03 -4.35
N HIS A 143 -9.65 8.50 -4.01
CA HIS A 143 -10.24 8.27 -2.69
C HIS A 143 -10.55 6.80 -2.42
N ALA A 144 -11.07 6.07 -3.41
CA ALA A 144 -11.31 4.63 -3.29
C ALA A 144 -10.00 3.84 -3.09
N ILE A 145 -8.92 4.21 -3.79
CA ILE A 145 -7.59 3.63 -3.59
C ILE A 145 -7.03 3.96 -2.20
N GLN A 146 -7.15 5.20 -1.73
CA GLN A 146 -6.76 5.58 -0.36
C GLN A 146 -7.51 4.72 0.68
N ARG A 147 -8.83 4.55 0.52
CA ARG A 147 -9.66 3.70 1.40
C ARG A 147 -9.22 2.24 1.37
N LEU A 148 -8.90 1.70 0.19
CA LEU A 148 -8.38 0.34 0.07
C LEU A 148 -7.04 0.19 0.79
N TYR A 149 -6.11 1.13 0.61
CA TYR A 149 -4.83 1.11 1.34
C TYR A 149 -5.04 1.16 2.85
N LEU A 150 -5.87 2.07 3.35
CA LEU A 150 -6.21 2.14 4.76
C LEU A 150 -6.80 0.81 5.25
N ALA A 151 -7.72 0.20 4.51
CA ALA A 151 -8.32 -1.08 4.87
C ALA A 151 -7.32 -2.24 4.87
N LEU A 152 -6.33 -2.24 3.96
CA LEU A 152 -5.25 -3.22 3.93
C LEU A 152 -4.32 -3.09 5.13
N ILE A 153 -3.99 -1.85 5.50
CA ILE A 153 -3.07 -1.52 6.60
C ILE A 153 -3.72 -1.77 7.96
N CYS A 154 -4.96 -1.30 8.11
CA CYS A 154 -5.74 -1.37 9.34
C CYS A 154 -6.49 -2.68 9.49
N TYR A 155 -6.11 -3.71 8.72
CA TYR A 155 -6.73 -5.02 8.76
C TYR A 155 -6.52 -5.67 10.13
N THR A 156 -7.60 -5.94 10.85
CA THR A 156 -7.54 -6.68 12.11
C THR A 156 -7.26 -8.16 11.83
N VAL A 157 -6.09 -8.62 12.28
CA VAL A 157 -5.76 -10.05 12.22
C VAL A 157 -6.60 -10.77 13.28
N GLY A 158 -7.74 -11.30 12.87
CA GLY A 158 -8.52 -12.22 13.70
C GLY A 158 -7.75 -13.52 14.00
N SER A 159 -8.37 -14.47 14.69
CA SER A 159 -7.75 -15.73 15.13
C SER A 159 -7.31 -16.69 14.00
N VAL A 160 -7.52 -16.34 12.74
CA VAL A 160 -7.20 -17.20 11.57
C VAL A 160 -6.02 -16.62 10.80
N LEU A 161 -4.86 -17.27 10.94
CA LEU A 161 -3.54 -16.84 10.45
C LEU A 161 -3.45 -16.57 8.94
N PHE A 162 -4.35 -17.13 8.11
CA PHE A 162 -4.26 -17.10 6.65
C PHE A 162 -5.29 -16.20 5.95
N LYS A 163 -6.01 -15.34 6.67
CA LYS A 163 -6.97 -14.42 6.06
C LYS A 163 -6.37 -13.08 5.62
N SER A 164 -5.18 -12.73 6.10
CA SER A 164 -4.55 -11.43 5.80
C SER A 164 -3.86 -11.45 4.43
N PRO A 165 -4.33 -10.65 3.45
CA PRO A 165 -3.66 -10.50 2.17
C PRO A 165 -2.23 -9.98 2.30
N VAL A 166 -2.00 -9.08 3.26
CA VAL A 166 -0.67 -8.47 3.50
C VAL A 166 0.32 -9.52 3.96
N LEU A 167 -0.06 -10.38 4.92
CA LEU A 167 0.83 -11.45 5.39
C LEU A 167 1.11 -12.47 4.29
N SER A 168 0.09 -12.84 3.50
CA SER A 168 0.28 -13.77 2.37
C SER A 168 1.20 -13.18 1.30
N PHE A 169 1.01 -11.89 0.96
CA PHE A 169 1.89 -11.15 0.06
C PHE A 169 3.34 -11.10 0.56
N CYS A 170 3.55 -10.77 1.84
CA CYS A 170 4.89 -10.80 2.44
C CYS A 170 5.51 -12.20 2.35
N ALA A 171 4.72 -13.26 2.57
CA ALA A 171 5.18 -14.62 2.36
C ALA A 171 5.64 -14.82 0.90
N MET A 172 4.84 -14.42 -0.09
CA MET A 172 5.21 -14.54 -1.52
C MET A 172 6.51 -13.80 -1.86
N LEU A 173 6.74 -12.59 -1.33
CA LEU A 173 7.98 -11.84 -1.52
C LEU A 173 9.23 -12.55 -0.94
N SER A 174 9.02 -13.44 0.02
CA SER A 174 10.07 -14.21 0.68
C SER A 174 10.63 -15.34 -0.19
N ARG A 175 10.04 -15.56 -1.37
CA ARG A 175 10.52 -16.54 -2.34
C ARG A 175 11.65 -15.94 -3.17
N LYS A 176 12.90 -16.23 -2.79
CA LYS A 176 14.06 -15.82 -3.60
C LYS A 176 14.33 -16.80 -4.71
N VAL A 177 14.32 -16.36 -5.96
CA VAL A 177 14.79 -17.17 -7.10
C VAL A 177 16.33 -17.22 -7.06
N ARG A 178 16.92 -18.41 -6.84
CA ARG A 178 18.37 -18.63 -6.94
C ARG A 178 18.70 -19.51 -8.15
N GLY A 179 19.47 -18.98 -9.10
CA GLY A 179 20.05 -19.79 -10.18
C GLY A 179 19.03 -20.63 -10.96
N LYS A 180 19.38 -21.88 -11.31
CA LYS A 180 18.63 -22.83 -12.16
C LYS A 180 17.22 -23.22 -11.62
N GLY A 181 16.30 -22.25 -11.54
CA GLY A 181 14.85 -22.47 -11.48
C GLY A 181 14.29 -23.09 -10.19
N ARG A 182 15.04 -23.09 -9.08
CA ARG A 182 14.46 -23.44 -7.77
C ARG A 182 14.65 -22.28 -6.82
N GLY A 183 13.57 -21.60 -6.50
CA GLY A 183 13.56 -20.61 -5.43
C GLY A 183 13.88 -21.26 -4.07
N LEU A 184 14.33 -20.44 -3.14
CA LEU A 184 14.46 -20.77 -1.73
C LEU A 184 13.61 -19.78 -0.93
N TRP A 185 12.82 -20.26 0.02
CA TRP A 185 12.13 -19.38 0.95
C TRP A 185 13.14 -18.78 1.90
N GLU A 186 13.00 -17.49 2.20
CA GLU A 186 13.79 -16.85 3.25
C GLU A 186 13.45 -17.43 4.62
N GLU A 187 14.44 -17.40 5.51
CA GLU A 187 14.23 -17.74 6.91
C GLU A 187 13.22 -16.78 7.55
N PRO A 188 12.33 -17.28 8.44
CA PRO A 188 11.41 -16.44 9.18
C PRO A 188 12.11 -15.27 9.87
N GLY A 189 11.56 -14.07 9.74
CA GLY A 189 12.10 -12.85 10.36
C GLY A 189 13.04 -12.03 9.47
N ASN A 190 13.36 -12.48 8.25
CA ASN A 190 14.16 -11.70 7.29
C ASN A 190 13.34 -10.72 6.41
N PHE A 191 12.11 -10.39 6.80
CA PHE A 191 11.21 -9.52 6.01
C PHE A 191 11.43 -8.02 6.22
N ASN A 192 12.50 -7.65 6.92
CA ASN A 192 12.65 -6.31 7.49
C ASN A 192 12.58 -5.19 6.45
N SER A 193 13.14 -5.38 5.24
CA SER A 193 13.10 -4.34 4.20
C SER A 193 11.69 -4.16 3.61
N HIS A 194 10.98 -5.25 3.31
CA HIS A 194 9.63 -5.21 2.74
C HIS A 194 8.59 -4.75 3.77
N LEU A 195 8.68 -5.23 5.00
CA LEU A 195 7.85 -4.73 6.10
C LEU A 195 8.14 -3.26 6.37
N SER A 196 9.40 -2.83 6.39
CA SER A 196 9.73 -1.40 6.53
C SER A 196 9.12 -0.57 5.40
N ALA A 197 9.15 -1.06 4.16
CA ALA A 197 8.54 -0.39 3.02
C ALA A 197 7.02 -0.25 3.19
N LEU A 198 6.33 -1.36 3.50
CA LEU A 198 4.88 -1.37 3.69
C LEU A 198 4.46 -0.52 4.89
N THR A 199 5.14 -0.64 6.03
CA THR A 199 4.87 0.14 7.24
C THR A 199 5.10 1.63 7.01
N TRP A 200 6.18 2.00 6.31
CA TRP A 200 6.44 3.41 6.00
C TRP A 200 5.40 3.98 5.03
N THR A 201 5.05 3.24 3.98
CA THR A 201 4.00 3.67 3.05
C THR A 201 2.62 3.70 3.73
N ALA A 202 2.41 2.86 4.73
CA ALA A 202 1.19 2.89 5.53
C ALA A 202 1.06 4.17 6.35
N GLN A 203 2.14 4.58 7.02
CA GLN A 203 2.20 5.87 7.73
C GLN A 203 1.94 7.03 6.78
N LEU A 204 2.52 6.98 5.58
CA LEU A 204 2.32 7.97 4.52
C LEU A 204 0.84 8.15 4.18
N VAL A 205 0.13 7.06 3.88
CA VAL A 205 -1.30 7.07 3.52
C VAL A 205 -2.17 7.50 4.71
N LEU A 206 -1.83 7.07 5.93
CA LEU A 206 -2.56 7.47 7.14
C LEU A 206 -2.48 8.97 7.41
N PHE A 207 -1.30 9.54 7.21
CA PHE A 207 -1.10 10.97 7.39
C PHE A 207 -1.81 11.80 6.32
N ASP A 208 -1.77 11.35 5.07
CA ASP A 208 -2.53 11.96 3.97
C ASP A 208 -4.03 11.96 4.28
N TYR A 209 -4.55 10.82 4.74
CA TYR A 209 -5.94 10.72 5.19
C TYR A 209 -6.25 11.67 6.36
N ALA A 210 -5.36 11.77 7.36
CA ALA A 210 -5.55 12.71 8.47
C ALA A 210 -5.55 14.18 8.00
N CYS A 211 -4.66 14.53 7.07
CA CYS A 211 -4.61 15.87 6.48
C CYS A 211 -5.88 16.20 5.70
N PHE A 212 -6.47 15.21 5.02
CA PHE A 212 -7.72 15.37 4.31
C PHE A 212 -8.93 15.52 5.25
N GLN A 213 -9.01 14.70 6.31
CA GLN A 213 -10.12 14.74 7.26
C GLN A 213 -10.16 16.05 8.06
N GLU A 214 -8.99 16.57 8.44
CA GLU A 214 -8.85 17.77 9.26
C GLU A 214 -8.32 18.95 8.41
N GLN A 215 -8.68 19.02 7.13
CA GLN A 215 -8.20 20.07 6.22
C GLN A 215 -8.70 21.47 6.58
N ASP A 216 -9.86 21.56 7.25
CA ASP A 216 -10.47 22.81 7.70
C ASP A 216 -9.89 23.31 9.03
N ASP A 217 -9.26 22.43 9.81
CA ASP A 217 -8.63 22.72 11.09
C ASP A 217 -7.36 21.87 11.28
N GLU A 218 -6.23 22.37 10.77
CA GLU A 218 -4.98 21.64 10.80
C GLU A 218 -4.44 21.36 12.22
N ASP A 219 -4.88 22.12 13.22
CA ASP A 219 -4.50 21.91 14.62
C ASP A 219 -5.09 20.61 15.19
N GLN A 220 -6.12 20.06 14.53
CA GLN A 220 -6.76 18.80 14.88
C GLN A 220 -6.05 17.57 14.29
N ILE A 221 -5.20 17.75 13.27
CA ILE A 221 -4.43 16.65 12.64
C ILE A 221 -3.69 15.79 13.68
N PRO A 222 -2.92 16.34 14.65
CA PRO A 222 -2.26 15.53 15.68
C PRO A 222 -3.23 14.73 16.56
N VAL A 223 -4.37 15.32 16.93
CA VAL A 223 -5.39 14.67 17.77
C VAL A 223 -6.01 13.50 17.01
N PHE A 224 -6.34 13.70 15.74
CA PHE A 224 -6.91 12.68 14.87
C PHE A 224 -5.92 11.53 14.63
N LEU A 225 -4.65 11.84 14.34
CA LEU A 225 -3.59 10.84 14.19
C LEU A 225 -3.45 9.97 15.44
N ALA A 226 -3.38 10.58 16.62
CA ALA A 226 -3.25 9.84 17.88
C ALA A 226 -4.45 8.90 18.11
N LYS A 227 -5.66 9.34 17.76
CA LYS A 227 -6.88 8.54 17.86
C LYS A 227 -6.84 7.32 16.92
N ILE A 228 -6.45 7.51 15.67
CA ILE A 228 -6.38 6.44 14.66
C ILE A 228 -5.26 5.45 15.00
N CYS A 229 -4.06 5.93 15.32
CA CYS A 229 -2.94 5.08 15.70
C CYS A 229 -3.29 4.19 16.91
N LYS A 230 -4.02 4.70 17.91
CA LYS A 230 -4.50 3.90 19.04
C LYS A 230 -5.56 2.87 18.68
N LYS A 231 -6.47 3.18 17.75
CA LYS A 231 -7.60 2.31 17.42
C LYS A 231 -7.18 1.06 16.65
N PHE A 232 -6.20 1.18 15.76
CA PHE A 232 -5.87 0.13 14.81
C PHE A 232 -4.68 -0.76 15.21
N PHE A 233 -3.97 -0.41 16.28
CA PHE A 233 -2.72 -1.07 16.69
C PHE A 233 -2.70 -1.48 18.18
N GLN A 234 -3.88 -1.77 18.73
CA GLN A 234 -4.07 -2.53 19.97
C GLN A 234 -4.36 -3.99 19.64
#